data_AF-A0A2M7ABI6-F1
#
_entry.id   AF-A0A2M7ABI6-F1
#
_cell.length_a   1.000
_cell.length_b   1.000
_cell.length_c   1.000
_cell.angle_alpha   90.00
_cell.angle_beta   90.00
_cell.angle_gamma   90.00
#
_symmetry.space_group_name_H-M   'P 1'
#
loop_
_entity.id
_entity.type
_entity.pdbx_description
1 polymer ?
#
loop_
_entity_poly.entity_id
_entity_poly.type
_entity_poly.pdbx_seq_one_letter_code
_entity_poly.pdbx_strand_id
1 'polypeptide(L)'
;MANYILLKIRKIKLEGDQAIGLLHQDSLKKIETQPGDIIYANDKHWWYGGLRSVHVRAGKPLTEEKDKDVIGLTEEKITAGNLKEGQEVKVEKIM
;
A
#
# COMPACT_ATOMS: atom_id res chain seq x y z
N MET A 1 17.40 4.93 8.33
CA MET A 1 16.77 5.30 7.05
C MET A 1 15.45 4.57 7.00
N ALA A 2 14.33 5.26 6.80
CA ALA A 2 13.04 4.57 6.66
C ALA A 2 13.06 3.77 5.34
N ASN A 3 12.91 2.44 5.43
CA ASN A 3 12.83 1.57 4.27
C ASN A 3 11.50 1.80 3.55
N TYR A 4 11.56 2.12 2.26
CA TYR A 4 10.39 2.27 1.42
C TYR A 4 10.51 1.43 0.15
N ILE A 5 9.37 1.14 -0.47
CA ILE A 5 9.29 0.47 -1.76
C ILE A 5 8.33 1.22 -2.69
N LEU A 6 8.61 1.21 -3.99
CA LEU A 6 7.68 1.73 -5.00
C LEU A 6 6.81 0.58 -5.52
N LEU A 7 5.50 0.75 -5.46
CA LEU A 7 4.53 -0.25 -5.91
C LEU A 7 3.43 0.42 -6.74
N LYS A 8 2.85 -0.32 -7.68
CA LYS A 8 1.67 0.12 -8.43
C LYS A 8 0.39 -0.22 -7.67
N ILE A 9 -0.56 0.71 -7.66
CA ILE A 9 -1.88 0.45 -7.08
C ILE A 9 -2.63 -0.53 -7.98
N ARG A 10 -3.16 -1.59 -7.38
CA ARG A 10 -4.15 -2.47 -7.99
C ARG A 10 -5.44 -2.41 -7.21
N LYS A 11 -6.56 -2.16 -7.88
CA LYS A 11 -7.86 -2.19 -7.21
C LYS A 11 -8.21 -3.62 -6.83
N ILE A 12 -8.61 -3.82 -5.58
CA ILE A 12 -9.11 -5.11 -5.09
C ILE A 12 -10.50 -4.96 -4.50
N LYS A 13 -11.27 -6.04 -4.49
CA LYS A 13 -12.53 -6.14 -3.75
C LYS A 13 -12.28 -7.01 -2.53
N LEU A 14 -12.59 -6.48 -1.36
CA LEU A 14 -12.59 -7.22 -0.10
C LEU A 14 -14.02 -7.26 0.43
N GLU A 15 -14.41 -8.38 1.03
CA GLU A 15 -15.67 -8.46 1.76
C GLU A 15 -15.47 -7.86 3.16
N GLY A 16 -16.16 -6.74 3.43
CA GLY A 16 -16.11 -6.02 4.70
C GLY A 16 -15.32 -4.70 4.66
N ASP A 17 -15.65 -3.81 5.59
CA ASP A 17 -15.02 -2.49 5.77
C ASP A 17 -13.70 -2.63 6.54
N GLN A 18 -12.69 -3.21 5.88
CA GLN A 18 -11.36 -3.29 6.44
C GLN A 18 -10.43 -2.39 5.65
N ALA A 19 -9.85 -1.41 6.34
CA ALA A 19 -8.80 -0.52 5.84
C ALA A 19 -7.49 -1.29 5.60
N ILE A 20 -7.49 -2.24 4.65
CA ILE A 20 -6.41 -3.19 4.41
C ILE A 20 -5.67 -2.87 3.12
N GLY A 21 -4.33 -2.88 3.20
CA GLY A 21 -3.43 -2.93 2.06
C GLY A 21 -2.80 -4.32 1.93
N LEU A 22 -2.85 -4.90 0.73
CA LEU A 22 -2.25 -6.20 0.44
C LEU A 22 -0.92 -6.02 -0.31
N LEU A 23 0.14 -6.61 0.20
CA LEU A 23 1.48 -6.59 -0.39
C LEU A 23 2.00 -8.01 -0.55
N HIS A 24 2.90 -8.20 -1.50
CA HIS A 24 3.68 -9.44 -1.59
C HIS A 24 4.56 -9.63 -0.35
N GLN A 25 4.79 -10.88 0.03
CA GLN A 25 5.64 -11.25 1.18
C GLN A 25 7.04 -10.61 1.14
N ASP A 26 7.65 -10.50 -0.04
CA ASP A 26 8.98 -9.90 -0.19
C ASP A 26 8.94 -8.39 0.03
N SER A 27 7.86 -7.73 -0.38
CA SER A 27 7.66 -6.31 -0.19
C SER A 27 7.49 -6.00 1.31
N LEU A 28 6.68 -6.79 2.02
CA LEU A 28 6.56 -6.68 3.49
C LEU A 28 7.89 -6.88 4.21
N LYS A 29 8.69 -7.88 3.81
CA LYS A 29 10.04 -8.09 4.36
C LYS A 29 10.96 -6.89 4.12
N LYS A 30 10.93 -6.31 2.91
CA LYS A 30 11.76 -5.15 2.54
C LYS A 30 11.45 -3.91 3.39
N ILE A 31 10.20 -3.69 3.76
CA ILE A 31 9.77 -2.58 4.63
C ILE A 31 9.55 -3.01 6.08
N GLU A 32 10.07 -4.18 6.49
CA GLU A 32 10.05 -4.70 7.86
C GLU A 32 8.65 -4.63 8.52
N THR A 33 7.63 -4.97 7.73
CA THR A 33 6.21 -4.85 8.09
C THR A 33 5.59 -6.23 8.27
N GLN A 34 4.78 -6.39 9.31
CA GLN A 34 4.00 -7.60 9.57
C GLN A 34 2.51 -7.34 9.29
N PRO A 35 1.72 -8.37 8.96
CA PRO A 35 0.27 -8.23 8.92
C PRO A 35 -0.26 -7.64 10.23
N GLY A 36 -1.05 -6.57 10.15
CA GLY A 36 -1.56 -5.82 11.30
C GLY A 36 -0.89 -4.46 11.53
N ASP A 37 0.33 -4.27 11.03
CA ASP A 37 1.07 -3.01 11.10
C ASP A 37 0.43 -1.92 10.22
N ILE A 38 0.75 -0.65 10.48
CA ILE A 38 0.27 0.46 9.68
C ILE A 38 1.29 0.80 8.59
N ILE A 39 0.81 0.84 7.36
CA ILE A 39 1.57 1.28 6.20
C ILE A 39 0.99 2.57 5.64
N TYR A 40 1.90 3.42 5.17
CA TYR A 40 1.59 4.59 4.37
C TYR A 40 1.74 4.24 2.90
N ALA A 41 0.75 4.59 2.09
CA ALA A 41 0.92 4.67 0.65
C ALA A 41 0.79 6.13 0.24
N ASN A 42 1.84 6.71 -0.34
CA ASN A 42 1.88 8.11 -0.76
C ASN A 42 2.32 8.19 -2.23
N ASP A 43 1.79 9.16 -2.96
CA ASP A 43 2.28 9.51 -4.29
C ASP A 43 3.82 9.65 -4.28
N LYS A 44 4.47 9.16 -5.33
CA LYS A 44 5.93 9.23 -5.46
C LYS A 44 6.48 10.66 -5.40
N HIS A 45 5.67 11.66 -5.76
CA HIS A 45 5.97 13.07 -5.59
C HIS A 45 5.60 13.52 -4.17
N TRP A 46 6.14 12.82 -3.17
CA TRP A 46 5.77 12.91 -1.76
C TRP A 46 5.96 14.31 -1.14
N TRP A 47 6.74 15.17 -1.80
CA TRP A 47 6.98 16.56 -1.40
C TRP A 47 5.74 17.47 -1.49
N TYR A 48 4.60 17.01 -2.03
CA TYR A 48 3.33 17.75 -1.99
C TYR A 48 2.61 17.70 -0.63
N GLY A 49 3.27 17.24 0.44
CA GLY A 49 2.72 17.30 1.80
C GLY A 49 1.57 16.32 2.06
N GLY A 50 1.54 15.18 1.37
CA GLY A 50 0.62 14.07 1.69
C GLY A 50 -0.81 14.21 1.15
N LEU A 51 -1.13 15.21 0.31
CA LEU A 51 -2.46 15.36 -0.30
C LEU A 51 -2.93 14.14 -1.12
N ARG A 52 -2.00 13.27 -1.53
CA ARG A 52 -2.26 12.05 -2.28
C ARG A 52 -1.70 10.84 -1.54
N SER A 53 -2.32 10.51 -0.42
CA SER A 53 -1.84 9.43 0.44
C SER A 53 -2.95 8.76 1.24
N VAL A 54 -2.69 7.55 1.70
CA VAL A 54 -3.61 6.81 2.57
C VAL A 54 -2.83 5.97 3.57
N HIS A 55 -3.38 5.87 4.79
CA HIS A 55 -2.92 4.92 5.79
C HIS A 55 -3.80 3.68 5.72
N VAL A 56 -3.17 2.51 5.65
CA VAL A 56 -3.88 1.23 5.68
C VAL A 56 -3.15 0.27 6.60
N ARG A 57 -3.87 -0.73 7.09
CA ARG A 57 -3.31 -1.84 7.86
C ARG A 57 -2.79 -2.90 6.88
N ALA A 58 -1.59 -3.42 7.10
CA ALA A 58 -1.07 -4.52 6.30
C ALA A 58 -1.95 -5.76 6.49
N GLY A 59 -2.49 -6.29 5.39
CA GLY A 59 -3.28 -7.51 5.40
C GLY A 59 -2.44 -8.77 5.33
N LYS A 60 -3.11 -9.90 5.02
CA LYS A 60 -2.40 -11.15 4.73
C LYS A 60 -1.51 -10.98 3.49
N PRO A 61 -0.28 -11.52 3.51
CA PRO A 61 0.64 -11.38 2.38
C PRO A 61 0.09 -12.08 1.15
N LEU A 62 0.32 -11.46 -0.01
CA LEU A 62 0.20 -12.12 -1.31
C LEU A 62 1.46 -12.94 -1.57
N THR A 63 1.32 -14.08 -2.23
CA THR A 63 2.42 -15.03 -2.50
C THR A 63 2.62 -15.34 -3.97
N GLU A 64 1.76 -14.83 -4.85
CA GLU A 64 1.92 -15.03 -6.30
C GLU A 64 2.96 -14.04 -6.87
N GLU A 65 3.81 -14.52 -7.77
CA GLU A 65 4.85 -13.72 -8.42
C GLU A 65 4.31 -12.48 -9.13
N LYS A 66 3.09 -12.58 -9.68
CA LYS A 66 2.39 -11.47 -10.35
C LYS A 66 2.07 -10.29 -9.42
N ASP A 67 2.18 -10.49 -8.11
CA ASP A 67 1.83 -9.51 -7.08
C ASP A 67 3.05 -8.75 -6.52
N LYS A 68 4.27 -9.07 -6.96
CA LYS A 68 5.51 -8.52 -6.40
C LYS A 68 5.60 -6.99 -6.45
N ASP A 69 5.07 -6.39 -7.51
CA ASP A 69 5.22 -4.96 -7.77
C ASP A 69 3.92 -4.16 -7.55
N VAL A 70 2.96 -4.73 -6.81
CA VAL A 70 1.67 -4.08 -6.56
C VAL A 70 1.34 -3.94 -5.08
N ILE A 71 0.57 -2.90 -4.77
CA ILE A 71 -0.19 -2.79 -3.54
C ILE A 71 -1.68 -2.89 -3.89
N GLY A 72 -2.35 -3.88 -3.29
CA GLY A 72 -3.79 -4.03 -3.40
C GLY A 72 -4.50 -3.07 -2.45
N LEU A 73 -5.35 -2.20 -2.99
CA LEU A 73 -6.19 -1.27 -2.22
C LEU A 73 -7.65 -1.35 -2.65
N THR A 74 -8.57 -1.17 -1.71
CA THR A 74 -10.00 -1.04 -2.03
C THR A 74 -10.29 0.29 -2.71
N GLU A 75 -11.37 0.36 -3.49
CA GLU A 75 -11.80 1.59 -4.16
C GLU A 75 -12.03 2.75 -3.18
N GLU A 76 -12.55 2.45 -2.00
CA GLU A 76 -12.73 3.44 -0.93
C GLU A 76 -11.39 4.06 -0.50
N LYS A 77 -10.33 3.26 -0.30
CA LYS A 77 -9.01 3.77 0.10
C LYS A 77 -8.30 4.51 -1.01
N ILE A 78 -8.48 4.06 -2.25
CA ILE A 78 -7.96 4.78 -3.42
C ILE A 78 -8.62 6.17 -3.50
N THR A 79 -9.94 6.23 -3.34
CA THR A 79 -10.71 7.48 -3.35
C THR A 79 -10.34 8.39 -2.18
N ALA A 80 -10.31 7.86 -0.96
CA ALA A 80 -9.98 8.61 0.25
C ALA A 80 -8.57 9.21 0.19
N GLY A 81 -7.62 8.53 -0.46
CA GLY A 81 -6.27 9.03 -0.64
C GLY A 81 -6.04 9.88 -1.87
N ASN A 82 -7.07 10.23 -2.66
CA ASN A 82 -6.92 10.90 -3.96
C ASN A 82 -5.91 10.21 -4.90
N LEU A 83 -5.86 8.88 -4.84
CA LEU A 83 -4.98 8.03 -5.62
C LEU A 83 -5.71 7.50 -6.86
N LYS A 84 -4.97 6.84 -7.76
CA LYS A 84 -5.53 6.20 -8.96
C LYS A 84 -5.01 4.78 -9.11
N GLU A 85 -5.85 3.89 -9.62
CA GLU A 85 -5.40 2.57 -10.03
C GLU A 85 -4.28 2.66 -11.08
N GLY A 86 -3.29 1.79 -10.99
CA GLY A 86 -2.09 1.79 -11.83
C GLY A 86 -1.05 2.86 -11.47
N GLN A 87 -1.38 3.82 -10.60
CA GLN A 87 -0.44 4.83 -10.12
C GLN A 87 0.66 4.18 -9.27
N GLU A 88 1.88 4.68 -9.42
CA GLU A 88 3.02 4.31 -8.57
C GLU A 88 3.01 5.13 -7.28
N VAL A 89 3.15 4.43 -6.16
CA VAL A 89 3.19 5.00 -4.81
C VAL A 89 4.41 4.52 -4.05
N LYS A 90 4.95 5.41 -3.23
CA LYS A 90 5.90 5.09 -2.17
C LYS A 90 5.14 4.45 -1.02
N VAL A 91 5.52 3.22 -0.67
CA VAL A 91 4.98 2.49 0.47
C VAL A 91 6.03 2.41 1.56
N GLU A 92 5.67 2.83 2.77
CA GLU A 92 6.54 2.83 3.94
C GLU A 92 5.78 2.41 5.22
N LYS A 93 6.48 1.82 6.18
CA LYS A 93 5.94 1.50 7.50
C LYS A 93 5.91 2.76 8.37
N ILE A 94 4.80 3.03 9.05
CA ILE A 94 4.69 4.17 10.00
C ILE A 94 4.49 3.65 11.42
N MET A 95 5.56 3.10 11.99
CA MET A 95 5.65 2.43 13.31
C MET A 95 5.39 0.93 13.26
#